data_AF-A0A935IUY9-F1
#
_entry.id   AF-A0A935IUY9-F1
#
_cell.length_a   1.000
_cell.length_b   1.000
_cell.length_c   1.000
_cell.angle_alpha   90.00
_cell.angle_beta   90.00
_cell.angle_gamma   90.00
#
_symmetry.space_group_name_H-M   'P 1'
#
loop_
_entity.id
_entity.type
_entity.pdbx_description
1 polymer ?
#
loop_
_entity_poly.entity_id
_entity_poly.type
_entity_poly.pdbx_seq_one_letter_code
_entity_poly.pdbx_strand_id
1 'polypeptide(L)'
;MDTISRITFRRFLLGQQGLWPGRRFKGLAGTTSAIQQMEGIQLDPLNIVARSQEIALFGRVLDFKLEHLYQAAYEKRSFFDYGGWLFMYPMSEFPYWRLHMKHRKEQGIYYHEAYQQPPAKLLNSVLNEIRTRGPLGNRDFSGEALKSWSYRGRKEESIALFYLWLIGEVMISNRKGFDRIYDLRERVLPEKYDYTVPDSEAEDFFSRKTIAQLGLARESIWRTGLAGFIHRDVSREEGKKRIEQLIEQGIASRLRVEGSKDGYLVLNSDQSHLSDLEAGRIPKKWKPLGPSTNEEVTFLAPLEMVSARGRAKVVFDFEYLWEVYKPLHQRRWGYYTLPILYGDDLVARLDPKLDRQTGTLHILGFWLEDDAPKDEAFASALANGLTRFANMVRAKKVDVSAIKPLKLRAYLKANIRL
;
A
#
# COMPACT_ATOMS: atom_id res chain seq x y z
N MET A 1 3.72 28.10 -7.87
CA MET A 1 2.87 28.32 -6.67
C MET A 1 3.70 27.89 -5.49
N ASP A 2 4.01 28.83 -4.59
CA ASP A 2 5.07 28.61 -3.59
C ASP A 2 4.53 28.06 -2.27
N THR A 3 3.24 28.27 -1.99
CA THR A 3 2.52 27.75 -0.82
C THR A 3 1.13 27.28 -1.23
N ILE A 4 0.66 26.17 -0.67
CA ILE A 4 -0.70 25.65 -0.81
C ILE A 4 -1.42 25.60 0.54
N SER A 5 -2.74 25.69 0.54
CA SER A 5 -3.55 25.53 1.76
C SER A 5 -3.49 24.10 2.33
N ARG A 6 -3.83 23.94 3.62
CA ARG A 6 -3.96 22.61 4.23
C ARG A 6 -5.01 21.73 3.55
N ILE A 7 -6.10 22.34 3.06
CA ILE A 7 -7.18 21.62 2.37
C ILE A 7 -6.71 21.11 1.00
N THR A 8 -5.94 21.90 0.27
CA THR A 8 -5.34 21.48 -1.01
C THR A 8 -4.34 20.36 -0.78
N PHE A 9 -3.50 20.45 0.26
CA PHE A 9 -2.58 19.36 0.59
C PHE A 9 -3.33 18.04 0.80
N ARG A 10 -4.38 18.07 1.61
CA ARG A 10 -5.22 16.90 1.93
C ARG A 10 -5.88 16.32 0.69
N ARG A 11 -6.60 17.15 -0.07
CA ARG A 11 -7.31 16.73 -1.29
C ARG A 11 -6.37 16.27 -2.39
N PHE A 12 -5.21 16.90 -2.51
CA PHE A 12 -4.20 16.48 -3.48
C PHE A 12 -3.67 15.09 -3.15
N LEU A 13 -3.32 14.84 -1.89
CA LEU A 13 -2.81 13.54 -1.47
C LEU A 13 -3.86 12.43 -1.66
N LEU A 14 -5.08 12.64 -1.17
CA LEU A 14 -6.17 11.68 -1.34
C LEU A 14 -6.55 11.48 -2.82
N GLY A 15 -6.59 12.58 -3.56
CA GLY A 15 -6.93 12.61 -4.97
C GLY A 15 -5.89 11.93 -5.82
N GLN A 16 -4.59 12.16 -5.60
CA GLN A 16 -3.51 11.44 -6.29
C GLN A 16 -3.53 9.94 -5.98
N GLN A 17 -3.95 9.56 -4.78
CA GLN A 17 -4.06 8.18 -4.38
C GLN A 17 -5.39 7.51 -4.78
N GLY A 18 -6.33 8.24 -5.39
CA GLY A 18 -7.59 7.66 -5.87
C GLY A 18 -8.67 7.44 -4.81
N LEU A 19 -8.54 8.09 -3.66
CA LEU A 19 -9.47 8.00 -2.53
C LEU A 19 -10.51 9.13 -2.52
N TRP A 20 -10.20 10.26 -3.14
CA TRP A 20 -11.06 11.45 -3.19
C TRP A 20 -11.25 11.96 -4.63
N PRO A 21 -12.43 12.49 -4.99
CA PRO A 21 -13.67 12.64 -4.21
C PRO A 21 -14.53 11.35 -4.14
N GLY A 22 -14.01 10.22 -4.60
CA GLY A 22 -14.70 8.94 -4.57
C GLY A 22 -13.99 7.92 -5.46
N ARG A 23 -14.52 6.70 -5.50
CA ARG A 23 -13.96 5.60 -6.31
C ARG A 23 -14.06 5.95 -7.79
N ARG A 24 -12.95 5.83 -8.50
CA ARG A 24 -12.86 6.20 -9.93
C ARG A 24 -12.32 5.11 -10.85
N PHE A 25 -12.19 3.90 -10.32
CA PHE A 25 -11.74 2.73 -11.06
C PHE A 25 -12.82 1.65 -11.10
N LYS A 26 -12.84 0.83 -12.16
CA LYS A 26 -13.81 -0.26 -12.33
C LYS A 26 -13.21 -1.44 -13.08
N GLY A 27 -13.58 -2.65 -12.68
CA GLY A 27 -13.20 -3.91 -13.30
C GLY A 27 -11.71 -4.24 -13.17
N LEU A 28 -11.28 -5.25 -13.94
CA LEU A 28 -9.89 -5.67 -14.04
C LEU A 28 -8.96 -4.52 -14.46
N ALA A 29 -9.33 -3.81 -15.53
CA ALA A 29 -8.54 -2.68 -16.04
C ALA A 29 -8.40 -1.57 -14.97
N GLY A 30 -9.49 -1.24 -14.28
CA GLY A 30 -9.45 -0.27 -13.19
C GLY A 30 -8.62 -0.73 -12.00
N THR A 31 -8.60 -2.02 -11.68
CA THR A 31 -7.72 -2.57 -10.63
C THR A 31 -6.27 -2.39 -11.01
N THR A 32 -5.89 -2.68 -12.26
CA THR A 32 -4.54 -2.41 -12.77
C THR A 32 -4.21 -0.92 -12.68
N SER A 33 -5.07 -0.04 -13.18
CA SER A 33 -4.83 1.41 -13.13
C SER A 33 -4.76 1.96 -11.71
N ALA A 34 -5.52 1.41 -10.76
CA ALA A 34 -5.46 1.81 -9.36
C ALA A 34 -4.08 1.50 -8.74
N ILE A 35 -3.55 0.30 -8.95
CA ILE A 35 -2.22 -0.08 -8.42
C ILE A 35 -1.11 0.75 -9.08
N GLN A 36 -1.20 0.99 -10.39
CA GLN A 36 -0.26 1.86 -11.10
C GLN A 36 -0.27 3.27 -10.53
N GLN A 37 -1.46 3.86 -10.32
CA GLN A 37 -1.58 5.19 -9.74
C GLN A 37 -1.06 5.27 -8.28
N MET A 38 -1.18 4.20 -7.51
CA MET A 38 -0.62 4.12 -6.15
C MET A 38 0.91 4.00 -6.13
N GLU A 39 1.56 3.86 -7.30
CA GLU A 39 2.99 3.54 -7.44
C GLU A 39 3.38 2.19 -6.82
N GLY A 40 2.40 1.30 -6.68
CA GLY A 40 2.52 0.00 -6.04
C GLY A 40 1.64 -0.15 -4.80
N ILE A 41 1.31 -1.38 -4.45
CA ILE A 41 0.42 -1.70 -3.32
C ILE A 41 1.10 -2.63 -2.32
N GLN A 42 1.07 -2.27 -1.04
CA GLN A 42 1.67 -3.08 0.01
C GLN A 42 0.85 -4.34 0.26
N LEU A 43 1.51 -5.51 0.26
CA LEU A 43 0.89 -6.80 0.54
C LEU A 43 1.10 -7.17 2.01
N ASP A 44 -0.01 -7.42 2.72
CA ASP A 44 -0.04 -7.77 4.14
C ASP A 44 -0.60 -9.20 4.33
N PRO A 45 0.08 -10.09 5.08
CA PRO A 45 -0.45 -11.43 5.34
C PRO A 45 -1.66 -11.46 6.26
N LEU A 46 -1.86 -10.43 7.11
CA LEU A 46 -2.91 -10.46 8.13
C LEU A 46 -4.30 -10.38 7.50
N ASN A 47 -5.20 -11.26 7.95
CA ASN A 47 -6.55 -11.39 7.42
C ASN A 47 -7.59 -11.38 8.55
N ILE A 48 -7.82 -10.21 9.14
CA ILE A 48 -8.75 -10.05 10.27
C ILE A 48 -10.18 -9.97 9.76
N VAL A 49 -10.41 -9.07 8.80
CA VAL A 49 -11.65 -8.91 8.05
C VAL A 49 -11.41 -9.15 6.55
N ALA A 50 -10.38 -8.49 6.03
CA ALA A 50 -9.76 -8.67 4.73
C ALA A 50 -8.29 -8.24 4.87
N ARG A 51 -7.45 -8.55 3.88
CA ARG A 51 -6.04 -8.09 3.91
C ARG A 51 -5.93 -6.61 3.54
N SER A 52 -4.84 -5.96 3.98
CA SER A 52 -4.63 -4.52 3.75
C SER A 52 -4.78 -4.12 2.27
N GLN A 53 -4.18 -4.87 1.34
CA GLN A 53 -4.29 -4.59 -0.10
C GLN A 53 -5.71 -4.73 -0.66
N GLU A 54 -6.52 -5.62 -0.07
CA GLU A 54 -7.90 -5.83 -0.48
C GLU A 54 -8.74 -4.62 -0.07
N ILE A 55 -8.54 -4.12 1.16
CA ILE A 55 -9.20 -2.91 1.69
C ILE A 55 -8.76 -1.66 0.89
N ALA A 56 -7.46 -1.55 0.59
CA ALA A 56 -6.93 -0.42 -0.17
C ALA A 56 -7.53 -0.32 -1.58
N LEU A 57 -7.66 -1.46 -2.29
CA LEU A 57 -8.30 -1.48 -3.61
C LEU A 57 -9.81 -1.33 -3.52
N PHE A 58 -10.45 -1.87 -2.49
CA PHE A 58 -11.88 -1.63 -2.23
C PHE A 58 -12.20 -0.14 -2.05
N GLY A 59 -11.29 0.65 -1.49
CA GLY A 59 -11.41 2.11 -1.38
C GLY A 59 -11.28 2.87 -2.70
N ARG A 60 -10.86 2.21 -3.80
CA ARG A 60 -10.53 2.84 -5.10
C ARG A 60 -11.36 2.31 -6.27
N VAL A 61 -11.66 1.00 -6.25
CA VAL A 61 -12.33 0.27 -7.33
C VAL A 61 -13.80 0.01 -6.96
N LEU A 62 -14.70 0.54 -7.78
CA LEU A 62 -16.15 0.56 -7.52
C LEU A 62 -16.77 -0.84 -7.43
N ASP A 63 -16.29 -1.78 -8.21
CA ASP A 63 -16.74 -3.18 -8.26
C ASP A 63 -15.57 -4.12 -7.95
N PHE A 64 -14.75 -3.75 -6.96
CA PHE A 64 -13.57 -4.54 -6.55
C PHE A 64 -13.90 -6.02 -6.39
N LYS A 65 -13.08 -6.86 -7.03
CA LYS A 65 -13.09 -8.31 -6.89
C LYS A 65 -11.67 -8.78 -6.65
N LEU A 66 -11.49 -9.69 -5.69
CA LEU A 66 -10.18 -10.26 -5.38
C LEU A 66 -9.60 -11.00 -6.61
N GLU A 67 -10.46 -11.62 -7.42
CA GLU A 67 -10.04 -12.29 -8.65
C GLU A 67 -9.35 -11.34 -9.63
N HIS A 68 -9.81 -10.08 -9.74
CA HIS A 68 -9.19 -9.09 -10.63
C HIS A 68 -7.75 -8.73 -10.19
N LEU A 69 -7.49 -8.65 -8.88
CA LEU A 69 -6.13 -8.41 -8.37
C LEU A 69 -5.20 -9.56 -8.78
N TYR A 70 -5.62 -10.81 -8.54
CA TYR A 70 -4.79 -11.97 -8.87
C TYR A 70 -4.65 -12.21 -10.36
N GLN A 71 -5.69 -11.97 -11.14
CA GLN A 71 -5.62 -12.02 -12.59
C GLN A 71 -4.65 -10.96 -13.14
N ALA A 72 -4.71 -9.72 -12.65
CA ALA A 72 -3.79 -8.66 -13.08
C ALA A 72 -2.33 -9.00 -12.76
N ALA A 73 -2.07 -9.49 -11.54
CA ALA A 73 -0.72 -9.81 -11.08
C ALA A 73 -0.15 -11.09 -11.70
N TYR A 74 -0.91 -12.18 -11.66
CA TYR A 74 -0.38 -13.52 -11.89
C TYR A 74 -0.75 -14.15 -13.24
N GLU A 75 -1.85 -13.71 -13.88
CA GLU A 75 -2.20 -14.18 -15.23
C GLU A 75 -1.71 -13.19 -16.29
N LYS A 76 -2.03 -11.90 -16.13
CA LYS A 76 -1.67 -10.85 -17.08
C LYS A 76 -0.26 -10.33 -16.92
N ARG A 77 0.45 -10.72 -15.85
CA ARG A 77 1.82 -10.26 -15.53
C ARG A 77 1.95 -8.74 -15.59
N SER A 78 0.92 -8.02 -15.15
CA SER A 78 0.94 -6.55 -15.08
C SER A 78 1.74 -6.05 -13.88
N PHE A 79 2.00 -6.92 -12.90
CA PHE A 79 2.71 -6.59 -11.68
C PHE A 79 3.64 -7.72 -11.22
N PHE A 80 4.58 -7.38 -10.34
CA PHE A 80 5.43 -8.35 -9.63
C PHE A 80 5.57 -7.99 -8.15
N ASP A 81 5.75 -9.03 -7.33
CA ASP A 81 5.87 -8.91 -5.89
C ASP A 81 7.35 -8.78 -5.51
N TYR A 82 7.73 -7.69 -4.84
CA TYR A 82 9.13 -7.45 -4.48
C TYR A 82 9.31 -6.55 -3.25
N GLY A 83 10.51 -6.60 -2.66
CA GLY A 83 10.98 -5.67 -1.65
C GLY A 83 10.96 -6.19 -0.22
N GLY A 84 11.78 -5.54 0.63
CA GLY A 84 11.86 -5.84 2.07
C GLY A 84 10.57 -5.51 2.81
N TRP A 85 9.92 -4.42 2.44
CA TRP A 85 8.49 -4.24 2.63
C TRP A 85 7.82 -4.78 1.39
N LEU A 86 7.00 -5.81 1.55
CA LEU A 86 6.44 -6.53 0.42
C LEU A 86 5.40 -5.66 -0.27
N PHE A 87 5.70 -5.28 -1.51
CA PHE A 87 4.78 -4.54 -2.37
C PHE A 87 4.61 -5.30 -3.67
N MET A 88 3.52 -4.98 -4.36
CA MET A 88 3.29 -5.35 -5.74
C MET A 88 3.49 -4.10 -6.59
N TYR A 89 4.47 -4.15 -7.51
CA TYR A 89 4.88 -3.04 -8.37
C TYR A 89 4.53 -3.32 -9.83
N PRO A 90 4.27 -2.29 -10.67
CA PRO A 90 4.05 -2.47 -12.10
C PRO A 90 5.20 -3.25 -12.76
N MET A 91 4.88 -4.23 -13.59
CA MET A 91 5.89 -5.10 -14.24
C MET A 91 6.88 -4.31 -15.11
N SER A 92 6.43 -3.18 -15.68
CA SER A 92 7.28 -2.25 -16.42
C SER A 92 8.42 -1.64 -15.61
N GLU A 93 8.35 -1.73 -14.27
CA GLU A 93 9.39 -1.21 -13.39
C GLU A 93 10.50 -2.23 -13.14
N PHE A 94 10.30 -3.50 -13.50
CA PHE A 94 11.26 -4.57 -13.21
C PHE A 94 12.69 -4.25 -13.67
N PRO A 95 12.94 -3.69 -14.88
CA PRO A 95 14.29 -3.31 -15.32
C PRO A 95 15.01 -2.35 -14.37
N TYR A 96 14.27 -1.44 -13.73
CA TYR A 96 14.82 -0.47 -12.77
C TYR A 96 15.14 -1.14 -11.42
N TRP A 97 14.29 -2.07 -10.99
CA TRP A 97 14.49 -2.84 -9.75
C TRP A 97 15.70 -3.78 -9.80
N ARG A 98 16.27 -4.05 -10.98
CA ARG A 98 17.55 -4.76 -11.14
C ARG A 98 18.69 -4.10 -10.37
N LEU A 99 18.68 -2.77 -10.22
CA LEU A 99 19.64 -2.04 -9.38
C LEU A 99 19.53 -2.46 -7.90
N HIS A 100 18.31 -2.50 -7.36
CA HIS A 100 18.08 -2.95 -5.97
C HIS A 100 18.53 -4.40 -5.79
N MET A 101 18.21 -5.27 -6.74
CA MET A 101 18.58 -6.69 -6.72
C MET A 101 20.10 -6.89 -6.78
N LYS A 102 20.80 -6.07 -7.58
CA LYS A 102 22.27 -6.03 -7.64
C LYS A 102 22.86 -5.67 -6.28
N HIS A 103 22.43 -4.56 -5.67
CA HIS A 103 22.91 -4.16 -4.35
C HIS A 103 22.56 -5.19 -3.26
N ARG A 104 21.40 -5.86 -3.34
CA ARG A 104 21.04 -6.99 -2.44
C ARG A 104 22.03 -8.14 -2.55
N LYS A 105 22.49 -8.46 -3.76
CA LYS A 105 23.47 -9.51 -4.00
C LYS A 105 24.85 -9.14 -3.43
N GLU A 106 25.26 -7.89 -3.61
CA GLU A 106 26.54 -7.37 -3.10
C GLU A 106 26.58 -7.31 -1.57
N GLN A 107 25.46 -6.92 -0.94
CA GLN A 107 25.38 -6.74 0.52
C GLN A 107 24.93 -8.00 1.28
N GLY A 108 24.28 -8.97 0.61
CA GLY A 108 23.71 -10.15 1.25
C GLY A 108 22.40 -9.91 2.02
N ILE A 109 22.03 -10.87 2.87
CA ILE A 109 20.85 -10.84 3.74
C ILE A 109 21.24 -10.70 5.21
N TYR A 110 20.97 -9.54 5.79
CA TYR A 110 21.18 -9.29 7.24
C TYR A 110 20.07 -9.84 8.15
N TYR A 111 19.14 -10.61 7.57
CA TYR A 111 17.87 -10.93 8.21
C TYR A 111 17.80 -12.31 8.85
N HIS A 112 18.91 -13.05 8.81
CA HIS A 112 18.98 -14.38 9.36
C HIS A 112 20.36 -14.60 9.97
N GLU A 113 20.39 -15.11 11.19
CA GLU A 113 21.65 -15.36 11.92
C GLU A 113 22.48 -16.47 11.26
N ALA A 114 21.83 -17.42 10.56
CA ALA A 114 22.54 -18.53 9.94
C ALA A 114 23.39 -18.15 8.71
N TYR A 115 22.98 -17.17 7.90
CA TYR A 115 23.69 -16.82 6.66
C TYR A 115 23.52 -15.35 6.30
N GLN A 116 24.64 -14.68 5.97
CA GLN A 116 24.63 -13.44 5.19
C GLN A 116 24.43 -13.74 3.70
N GLN A 117 24.94 -14.86 3.20
CA GLN A 117 24.70 -15.36 1.85
C GLN A 117 24.63 -16.89 1.92
N PRO A 118 23.54 -17.54 1.47
CA PRO A 118 23.47 -18.99 1.45
C PRO A 118 24.56 -19.60 0.55
N PRO A 119 25.13 -20.77 0.87
CA PRO A 119 26.19 -21.38 0.08
C PRO A 119 25.77 -21.63 -1.37
N ALA A 120 26.69 -21.43 -2.33
CA ALA A 120 26.41 -21.61 -3.76
C ALA A 120 25.83 -23.00 -4.11
N LYS A 121 26.29 -24.05 -3.42
CA LYS A 121 25.76 -25.42 -3.58
C LYS A 121 24.28 -25.51 -3.24
N LEU A 122 23.85 -24.86 -2.15
CA LEU A 122 22.46 -24.82 -1.73
C LEU A 122 21.61 -24.01 -2.72
N LEU A 123 22.08 -22.85 -3.15
CA LEU A 123 21.41 -22.03 -4.16
C LEU A 123 21.19 -22.80 -5.47
N ASN A 124 22.23 -23.48 -5.95
CA ASN A 124 22.14 -24.31 -7.16
C ASN A 124 21.20 -25.49 -6.99
N SER A 125 21.17 -26.13 -5.81
CA SER A 125 20.22 -27.20 -5.50
C SER A 125 18.78 -26.70 -5.60
N VAL A 126 18.45 -25.57 -4.96
CA VAL A 126 17.11 -24.98 -4.99
C VAL A 126 16.71 -24.59 -6.43
N LEU A 127 17.60 -23.97 -7.20
CA LEU A 127 17.33 -23.64 -8.61
C LEU A 127 17.08 -24.89 -9.45
N ASN A 128 17.84 -25.96 -9.24
CA ASN A 128 17.66 -27.22 -9.96
C ASN A 128 16.33 -27.91 -9.61
N GLU A 129 15.90 -27.83 -8.35
CA GLU A 129 14.58 -28.31 -7.96
C GLU A 129 13.46 -27.56 -8.70
N ILE A 130 13.53 -26.22 -8.79
CA ILE A 130 12.54 -25.42 -9.52
C ILE A 130 12.59 -25.73 -11.03
N ARG A 131 13.79 -25.90 -11.61
CA ARG A 131 13.93 -26.32 -13.02
C ARG A 131 13.21 -27.62 -13.31
N THR A 132 13.36 -28.60 -12.41
CA THR A 132 12.88 -29.98 -12.58
C THR A 132 11.40 -30.13 -12.23
N ARG A 133 10.96 -29.55 -11.11
CA ARG A 133 9.63 -29.73 -10.54
C ARG A 133 8.65 -28.63 -10.94
N GLY A 134 9.12 -27.54 -11.54
CA GLY A 134 8.33 -26.35 -11.81
C GLY A 134 8.28 -25.41 -10.60
N PRO A 135 7.27 -24.52 -10.52
CA PRO A 135 7.13 -23.56 -9.43
C PRO A 135 7.03 -24.24 -8.04
N LEU A 136 7.77 -23.72 -7.06
CA LEU A 136 7.82 -24.26 -5.69
C LEU A 136 7.63 -23.15 -4.64
N GLY A 137 6.98 -23.48 -3.53
CA GLY A 137 6.89 -22.66 -2.33
C GLY A 137 7.70 -23.25 -1.17
N ASN A 138 7.73 -22.52 -0.05
CA ASN A 138 8.48 -22.93 1.15
C ASN A 138 8.09 -24.34 1.68
N ARG A 139 6.84 -24.75 1.46
CA ARG A 139 6.29 -26.03 1.96
C ARG A 139 6.72 -27.24 1.11
N ASP A 140 7.26 -27.03 -0.08
CA ASP A 140 7.59 -28.10 -1.02
C ASP A 140 9.00 -28.69 -0.80
N PHE A 141 9.77 -28.09 0.11
CA PHE A 141 11.09 -28.56 0.52
C PHE A 141 11.00 -29.39 1.80
N SER A 142 11.65 -30.56 1.82
CA SER A 142 11.63 -31.51 2.94
C SER A 142 12.74 -31.31 3.98
N GLY A 143 13.62 -30.30 3.80
CA GLY A 143 14.74 -30.03 4.72
C GLY A 143 14.32 -29.84 6.19
N GLU A 144 15.28 -30.06 7.09
CA GLU A 144 15.06 -29.92 8.53
C GLU A 144 14.82 -28.47 8.94
N ALA A 145 14.08 -28.28 10.02
CA ALA A 145 13.84 -26.95 10.56
C ALA A 145 15.08 -26.42 11.27
N LEU A 146 15.48 -25.19 10.95
CA LEU A 146 16.54 -24.48 11.64
C LEU A 146 16.10 -24.08 13.06
N LYS A 147 17.07 -24.06 13.98
CA LYS A 147 16.84 -23.68 15.39
C LYS A 147 16.42 -22.21 15.55
N SER A 148 16.89 -21.33 14.67
CA SER A 148 16.54 -19.90 14.65
C SER A 148 15.18 -19.70 13.99
N TRP A 149 14.24 -19.06 14.69
CA TRP A 149 12.96 -18.68 14.11
C TRP A 149 13.12 -17.52 13.13
N SER A 150 12.56 -17.66 11.94
CA SER A 150 12.37 -16.54 11.01
C SER A 150 11.01 -16.63 10.34
N TYR A 151 10.32 -15.49 10.26
CA TYR A 151 9.07 -15.39 9.49
C TYR A 151 9.29 -15.53 7.97
N ARG A 152 10.55 -15.51 7.51
CA ARG A 152 10.94 -15.58 6.08
C ARG A 152 11.27 -17.01 5.62
N GLY A 153 11.46 -17.94 6.55
CA GLY A 153 11.76 -19.33 6.26
C GLY A 153 12.21 -20.05 7.53
N ARG A 154 11.88 -21.33 7.66
CA ARG A 154 12.31 -22.17 8.79
C ARG A 154 13.30 -23.24 8.38
N LYS A 155 13.69 -23.31 7.11
CA LYS A 155 14.57 -24.32 6.52
C LYS A 155 15.63 -23.63 5.67
N GLU A 156 16.78 -24.26 5.48
CA GLU A 156 17.85 -23.70 4.66
C GLU A 156 17.37 -23.40 3.22
N GLU A 157 16.61 -24.32 2.63
CA GLU A 157 16.05 -24.17 1.29
C GLU A 157 15.05 -23.02 1.21
N SER A 158 14.26 -22.79 2.25
CA SER A 158 13.34 -21.65 2.30
C SER A 158 14.09 -20.31 2.38
N ILE A 159 15.21 -20.27 3.10
CA ILE A 159 16.06 -19.07 3.18
C ILE A 159 16.77 -18.84 1.84
N ALA A 160 17.30 -19.90 1.23
CA ALA A 160 17.89 -19.86 -0.10
C ALA A 160 16.88 -19.39 -1.15
N LEU A 161 15.64 -19.90 -1.11
CA LEU A 161 14.56 -19.47 -2.00
C LEU A 161 14.22 -17.98 -1.82
N PHE A 162 14.13 -17.52 -0.57
CA PHE A 162 13.92 -16.10 -0.27
C PHE A 162 15.10 -15.23 -0.74
N TYR A 163 16.34 -15.70 -0.59
CA TYR A 163 17.53 -15.01 -1.08
C TYR A 163 17.52 -14.90 -2.61
N LEU A 164 17.28 -16.02 -3.32
CA LEU A 164 17.17 -16.04 -4.78
C LEU A 164 16.11 -15.07 -5.28
N TRP A 165 14.99 -14.92 -4.56
CA TRP A 165 13.97 -13.92 -4.88
C TRP A 165 14.47 -12.49 -4.66
N LEU A 166 15.17 -12.22 -3.55
CA LEU A 166 15.71 -10.89 -3.26
C LEU A 166 16.73 -10.44 -4.31
N ILE A 167 17.56 -11.35 -4.83
CA ILE A 167 18.55 -11.01 -5.85
C ILE A 167 18.02 -11.14 -7.29
N GLY A 168 16.73 -11.46 -7.46
CA GLY A 168 16.07 -11.51 -8.77
C GLY A 168 16.45 -12.71 -9.65
N GLU A 169 16.84 -13.83 -9.05
CA GLU A 169 17.03 -15.11 -9.79
C GLU A 169 15.71 -15.88 -9.91
N VAL A 170 14.80 -15.73 -8.94
CA VAL A 170 13.44 -16.27 -9.00
C VAL A 170 12.41 -15.16 -8.76
N MET A 171 11.19 -15.36 -9.24
CA MET A 171 10.06 -14.45 -9.07
C MET A 171 8.86 -15.18 -8.49
N ILE A 172 7.95 -14.43 -7.86
CA ILE A 172 6.67 -14.99 -7.42
C ILE A 172 5.78 -15.22 -8.65
N SER A 173 5.52 -16.49 -8.98
CA SER A 173 4.73 -16.89 -10.14
C SER A 173 3.24 -16.91 -9.83
N ASN A 174 2.86 -17.34 -8.62
CA ASN A 174 1.49 -17.25 -8.09
C ASN A 174 1.50 -17.27 -6.55
N ARG A 175 0.30 -17.37 -5.96
CA ARG A 175 0.12 -17.62 -4.53
C ARG A 175 -0.84 -18.76 -4.27
N LYS A 176 -0.56 -19.57 -3.24
CA LYS A 176 -1.50 -20.51 -2.63
C LYS A 176 -1.98 -19.94 -1.30
N GLY A 177 -3.17 -19.36 -1.28
CA GLY A 177 -3.58 -18.48 -0.18
C GLY A 177 -2.68 -17.24 -0.14
N PHE A 178 -1.92 -17.04 0.94
CA PHE A 178 -0.89 -15.98 0.99
C PHE A 178 0.54 -16.53 0.85
N ASP A 179 0.70 -17.85 0.75
CA ASP A 179 2.01 -18.47 0.53
C ASP A 179 2.50 -18.12 -0.86
N ARG A 180 3.78 -17.77 -0.94
CA ARG A 180 4.47 -17.42 -2.18
C ARG A 180 4.89 -18.70 -2.89
N ILE A 181 4.56 -18.81 -4.17
CA ILE A 181 5.09 -19.84 -5.06
C ILE A 181 6.05 -19.15 -6.01
N TYR A 182 7.27 -19.65 -6.07
CA TYR A 182 8.38 -19.08 -6.82
C TYR A 182 8.65 -19.91 -8.07
N ASP A 183 9.03 -19.26 -9.15
CA ASP A 183 9.57 -19.90 -10.34
C ASP A 183 10.76 -19.09 -10.86
N LEU A 184 11.52 -19.67 -11.79
CA LEU A 184 12.66 -19.03 -12.42
C LEU A 184 12.24 -17.71 -13.06
N ARG A 185 13.08 -16.67 -12.92
CA ARG A 185 12.78 -15.35 -13.48
C ARG A 185 12.46 -15.44 -14.97
N GLU A 186 13.22 -16.19 -15.75
CA GLU A 186 13.02 -16.34 -17.20
C GLU A 186 11.68 -17.00 -17.59
N ARG A 187 11.01 -17.70 -16.65
CA ARG A 187 9.68 -18.30 -16.87
C ARG A 187 8.53 -17.36 -16.48
N VAL A 188 8.80 -16.33 -15.67
CA VAL A 188 7.78 -15.43 -15.10
C VAL A 188 7.80 -14.05 -15.75
N LEU A 189 9.01 -13.51 -15.98
CA LEU A 189 9.23 -12.17 -16.50
C LEU A 189 8.88 -12.10 -17.99
N PRO A 190 7.96 -11.21 -18.41
CA PRO A 190 7.74 -10.99 -19.84
C PRO A 190 9.02 -10.50 -20.53
N GLU A 191 9.34 -11.07 -21.69
CA GLU A 191 10.58 -10.79 -22.45
C GLU A 191 10.86 -9.30 -22.65
N LYS A 192 9.83 -8.50 -22.94
CA LYS A 192 9.94 -7.04 -23.11
C LYS A 192 10.43 -6.28 -21.87
N TYR A 193 10.47 -6.90 -20.70
CA TYR A 193 10.98 -6.34 -19.45
C TYR A 193 12.22 -7.09 -18.95
N ASP A 194 12.75 -8.06 -19.72
CA ASP A 194 13.96 -8.80 -19.38
C ASP A 194 15.22 -8.07 -19.88
N TYR A 195 15.45 -6.89 -19.30
CA TYR A 195 16.67 -6.12 -19.49
C TYR A 195 16.99 -5.36 -18.21
N THR A 196 18.20 -4.81 -18.14
CA THR A 196 18.64 -3.95 -17.03
C THR A 196 18.96 -2.58 -17.59
N VAL A 197 18.38 -1.53 -17.00
CA VAL A 197 18.73 -0.15 -17.33
C VAL A 197 20.07 0.23 -16.68
N PRO A 198 20.77 1.27 -17.16
CA PRO A 198 21.92 1.82 -16.45
C PRO A 198 21.57 2.25 -15.03
N ASP A 199 22.51 2.08 -14.08
CA ASP A 199 22.31 2.40 -12.66
C ASP A 199 21.81 3.85 -12.47
N SER A 200 22.35 4.81 -13.21
CA SER A 200 21.93 6.23 -13.15
C SER A 200 20.47 6.42 -13.57
N GLU A 201 20.01 5.72 -14.61
CA GLU A 201 18.62 5.79 -15.07
C GLU A 201 17.65 5.20 -14.03
N ALA A 202 18.05 4.12 -13.36
CA ALA A 202 17.30 3.54 -12.23
C ALA A 202 17.19 4.50 -11.05
N GLU A 203 18.28 5.16 -10.67
CA GLU A 203 18.23 6.15 -9.60
C GLU A 203 17.35 7.36 -9.95
N ASP A 204 17.39 7.82 -11.21
CA ASP A 204 16.51 8.90 -11.70
C ASP A 204 15.04 8.48 -11.73
N PHE A 205 14.76 7.24 -12.14
CA PHE A 205 13.42 6.66 -12.08
C PHE A 205 12.89 6.63 -10.63
N PHE A 206 13.68 6.09 -9.70
CA PHE A 206 13.27 6.00 -8.29
C PHE A 206 13.19 7.36 -7.59
N SER A 207 13.96 8.35 -8.06
CA SER A 207 13.85 9.75 -7.62
C SER A 207 12.46 10.32 -7.92
N ARG A 208 11.95 10.12 -9.15
CA ARG A 208 10.59 10.52 -9.55
C ARG A 208 9.52 9.69 -8.85
N LYS A 209 9.70 8.36 -8.81
CA LYS A 209 8.77 7.42 -8.17
C LYS A 209 8.54 7.76 -6.69
N THR A 210 9.59 8.15 -5.97
CA THR A 210 9.46 8.54 -4.56
C THR A 210 8.56 9.76 -4.39
N ILE A 211 8.62 10.73 -5.30
CA ILE A 211 7.73 11.89 -5.29
C ILE A 211 6.30 11.46 -5.63
N ALA A 212 6.12 10.70 -6.70
CA ALA A 212 4.80 10.20 -7.13
C ALA A 212 4.10 9.38 -6.04
N GLN A 213 4.80 8.42 -5.44
CA GLN A 213 4.24 7.53 -4.42
C GLN A 213 3.81 8.30 -3.17
N LEU A 214 4.55 9.35 -2.82
CA LEU A 214 4.21 10.22 -1.70
C LEU A 214 3.24 11.34 -2.09
N GLY A 215 3.03 11.63 -3.39
CA GLY A 215 2.28 12.76 -3.97
C GLY A 215 2.92 14.12 -3.69
N LEU A 216 3.06 14.44 -2.41
CA LEU A 216 3.77 15.61 -1.87
C LEU A 216 4.83 15.10 -0.89
N ALA A 217 6.05 14.94 -1.39
CA ALA A 217 7.14 14.34 -0.64
C ALA A 217 7.87 15.40 0.18
N ARG A 218 7.83 15.30 1.51
CA ARG A 218 8.71 16.10 2.37
C ARG A 218 10.16 15.80 2.01
N GLU A 219 10.99 16.82 1.77
CA GLU A 219 12.36 16.64 1.26
C GLU A 219 13.20 15.69 2.15
N SER A 220 13.02 15.77 3.47
CA SER A 220 13.72 14.90 4.43
C SER A 220 13.33 13.42 4.30
N ILE A 221 12.10 13.14 3.89
CA ILE A 221 11.56 11.79 3.69
C ILE A 221 11.88 11.28 2.28
N TRP A 222 11.88 12.16 1.27
CA TRP A 222 12.23 11.81 -0.11
C TRP A 222 13.59 11.10 -0.18
N ARG A 223 14.61 11.65 0.50
CA ARG A 223 15.94 11.04 0.55
C ARG A 223 15.93 9.61 1.10
N THR A 224 15.19 9.38 2.19
CA THR A 224 15.08 8.02 2.78
C THR A 224 14.27 7.07 1.91
N GLY A 225 13.27 7.58 1.18
CA GLY A 225 12.51 6.81 0.20
C GLY A 225 13.41 6.36 -0.95
N LEU A 226 14.18 7.29 -1.53
CA LEU A 226 15.15 6.99 -2.59
C LEU A 226 16.15 5.92 -2.12
N ALA A 227 16.81 6.13 -0.98
CA ALA A 227 17.75 5.16 -0.39
C ALA A 227 17.13 3.77 -0.22
N GLY A 228 15.87 3.70 0.19
CA GLY A 228 15.12 2.45 0.30
C GLY A 228 14.89 1.74 -1.05
N PHE A 229 14.53 2.50 -2.09
CA PHE A 229 14.34 1.95 -3.45
C PHE A 229 15.65 1.47 -4.06
N ILE A 230 16.73 2.25 -3.93
CA ILE A 230 18.01 1.91 -4.54
C ILE A 230 18.87 0.98 -3.66
N HIS A 231 18.45 0.70 -2.42
CA HIS A 231 19.17 -0.16 -1.48
C HIS A 231 20.63 0.24 -1.21
N ARG A 232 20.88 1.54 -1.12
CA ARG A 232 22.15 2.10 -0.63
C ARG A 232 21.90 3.39 0.11
N ASP A 233 22.88 3.78 0.94
CA ASP A 233 22.81 5.06 1.62
C ASP A 233 22.89 6.22 0.63
N VAL A 234 22.11 7.26 0.93
CA VAL A 234 22.12 8.54 0.23
C VAL A 234 22.44 9.62 1.26
N SER A 235 23.59 10.25 1.10
CA SER A 235 24.04 11.30 2.01
C SER A 235 23.11 12.52 1.95
N ARG A 236 23.17 13.39 2.96
CA ARG A 236 22.38 14.64 2.94
C ARG A 236 22.77 15.55 1.76
N GLU A 237 24.05 15.61 1.46
CA GLU A 237 24.59 16.42 0.36
C GLU A 237 24.16 15.88 -0.99
N GLU A 238 24.28 14.57 -1.20
CA GLU A 238 23.81 13.91 -2.43
C GLU A 238 22.31 14.13 -2.62
N GLY A 239 21.52 13.93 -1.55
CA GLY A 239 20.09 14.16 -1.57
C GLY A 239 19.73 15.60 -1.97
N LYS A 240 20.40 16.60 -1.39
CA LYS A 240 20.19 18.01 -1.76
C LYS A 240 20.52 18.25 -3.23
N LYS A 241 21.67 17.77 -3.71
CA LYS A 241 22.10 17.95 -5.12
C LYS A 241 21.07 17.36 -6.08
N ARG A 242 20.57 16.16 -5.82
CA ARG A 242 19.57 15.51 -6.68
C ARG A 242 18.24 16.24 -6.69
N ILE A 243 17.80 16.78 -5.54
CA ILE A 243 16.58 17.58 -5.49
C ILE A 243 16.72 18.83 -6.35
N GLU A 244 17.83 19.57 -6.24
CA GLU A 244 18.05 20.74 -7.09
C GLU A 244 18.12 20.37 -8.58
N GLN A 245 18.76 19.25 -8.94
CA GLN A 245 18.76 18.76 -10.32
C GLN A 245 17.36 18.46 -10.86
N LEU A 246 16.48 17.83 -10.06
CA LEU A 246 15.08 17.58 -10.46
C LEU A 246 14.31 18.89 -10.70
N ILE A 247 14.63 19.94 -9.94
CA ILE A 247 14.02 21.26 -10.07
C ILE A 247 14.56 21.99 -11.30
N GLU A 248 15.89 22.03 -11.48
CA GLU A 248 16.57 22.64 -12.63
C GLU A 248 16.12 22.01 -13.96
N GLN A 249 15.90 20.69 -13.98
CA GLN A 249 15.39 19.96 -15.14
C GLN A 249 13.88 20.14 -15.38
N GLY A 250 13.16 20.86 -14.51
CA GLY A 250 11.72 21.04 -14.62
C GLY A 250 10.90 19.77 -14.40
N ILE A 251 11.46 18.77 -13.71
CA ILE A 251 10.76 17.51 -13.38
C ILE A 251 9.90 17.70 -12.13
N ALA A 252 10.41 18.42 -11.13
CA ALA A 252 9.73 18.67 -9.87
C ALA A 252 9.76 20.15 -9.49
N SER A 253 8.88 20.52 -8.56
CA SER A 253 8.89 21.84 -7.93
C SER A 253 8.90 21.69 -6.42
N ARG A 254 9.48 22.68 -5.75
CA ARG A 254 9.42 22.85 -4.31
C ARG A 254 8.26 23.78 -3.95
N LEU A 255 7.48 23.40 -2.94
CA LEU A 255 6.42 24.22 -2.36
C LEU A 255 6.34 24.05 -0.85
N ARG A 256 5.60 24.94 -0.20
CA ARG A 256 5.24 24.86 1.23
C ARG A 256 3.76 24.54 1.40
N VAL A 257 3.43 23.96 2.55
CA VAL A 257 2.05 23.84 3.01
C VAL A 257 1.83 24.88 4.11
N GLU A 258 0.70 25.56 4.07
CA GLU A 258 0.27 26.48 5.11
C GLU A 258 0.47 25.90 6.52
N GLY A 259 1.12 26.68 7.40
CA GLY A 259 1.44 26.27 8.77
C GLY A 259 2.60 25.29 8.91
N SER A 260 3.19 24.79 7.81
CA SER A 260 4.37 23.92 7.83
C SER A 260 5.65 24.71 7.56
N LYS A 261 6.72 24.39 8.30
CA LYS A 261 8.07 24.89 8.03
C LYS A 261 8.83 24.04 7.01
N ASP A 262 8.26 22.89 6.62
CA ASP A 262 8.91 21.92 5.74
C ASP A 262 8.72 22.26 4.26
N GLY A 263 9.75 21.93 3.46
CA GLY A 263 9.68 21.89 2.00
C GLY A 263 9.10 20.57 1.51
N TYR A 264 8.20 20.66 0.53
CA TYR A 264 7.60 19.53 -0.15
C TYR A 264 7.93 19.57 -1.64
N LEU A 265 8.20 18.39 -2.20
CA LEU A 265 8.39 18.16 -3.61
C LEU A 265 7.10 17.63 -4.23
N VAL A 266 6.76 18.16 -5.40
CA VAL A 266 5.68 17.68 -6.27
C VAL A 266 6.22 17.51 -7.68
N LEU A 267 5.73 16.53 -8.42
CA LEU A 267 6.03 16.42 -9.84
C LEU A 267 5.36 17.56 -10.63
N ASN A 268 6.07 18.13 -11.59
CA ASN A 268 5.53 19.22 -12.40
C ASN A 268 4.33 18.78 -13.25
N SER A 269 4.23 17.50 -13.59
CA SER A 269 3.06 16.90 -14.24
C SER A 269 1.76 17.05 -13.42
N ASP A 270 1.86 17.27 -12.10
CA ASP A 270 0.72 17.36 -11.19
C ASP A 270 0.37 18.78 -10.74
N GLN A 271 1.12 19.79 -11.22
CA GLN A 271 0.89 21.20 -10.86
C GLN A 271 -0.50 21.72 -11.26
N SER A 272 -1.04 21.21 -12.37
CA SER A 272 -2.39 21.55 -12.80
C SER A 272 -3.46 21.08 -11.79
N HIS A 273 -3.26 19.90 -11.18
CA HIS A 273 -4.16 19.39 -10.15
C HIS A 273 -4.11 20.26 -8.89
N LEU A 274 -2.93 20.68 -8.44
CA LEU A 274 -2.80 21.62 -7.31
C LEU A 274 -3.52 22.93 -7.59
N SER A 275 -3.33 23.47 -8.80
CA SER A 275 -3.93 24.75 -9.21
C SER A 275 -5.46 24.68 -9.26
N ASP A 276 -6.02 23.56 -9.71
CA ASP A 276 -7.46 23.33 -9.66
C ASP A 276 -7.98 23.27 -8.23
N LEU A 277 -7.31 22.49 -7.37
CA LEU A 277 -7.72 22.32 -5.97
C LEU A 277 -7.67 23.62 -5.16
N GLU A 278 -6.60 24.40 -5.33
CA GLU A 278 -6.45 25.69 -4.64
C GLU A 278 -7.54 26.68 -5.07
N ALA A 279 -8.00 26.57 -6.30
CA ALA A 279 -9.13 27.35 -6.81
C ALA A 279 -10.51 26.71 -6.51
N GLY A 280 -10.57 25.70 -5.63
CA GLY A 280 -11.80 25.04 -5.21
C GLY A 280 -12.41 24.07 -6.24
N ARG A 281 -11.68 23.72 -7.30
CA ARG A 281 -12.13 22.82 -8.36
C ARG A 281 -11.59 21.41 -8.17
N ILE A 282 -12.39 20.43 -8.59
CA ILE A 282 -11.95 19.03 -8.66
C ILE A 282 -11.27 18.82 -10.03
N PRO A 283 -10.04 18.30 -10.08
CA PRO A 283 -9.40 17.93 -11.34
C PRO A 283 -10.30 17.02 -12.19
N LYS A 284 -10.44 17.31 -13.49
CA LYS A 284 -11.37 16.60 -14.39
C LYS A 284 -11.17 15.08 -14.39
N LYS A 285 -9.91 14.62 -14.27
CA LYS A 285 -9.54 13.20 -14.22
C LYS A 285 -9.99 12.48 -12.94
N TRP A 286 -10.43 13.21 -11.92
CA TRP A 286 -10.81 12.65 -10.61
C TRP A 286 -12.32 12.48 -10.45
N LYS A 287 -13.10 12.62 -11.53
CA LYS A 287 -14.54 12.37 -11.49
C LYS A 287 -14.83 10.94 -10.96
N PRO A 288 -15.63 10.79 -9.89
CA PRO A 288 -15.96 9.48 -9.36
C PRO A 288 -16.90 8.72 -10.31
N LEU A 289 -16.83 7.39 -10.28
CA LEU A 289 -17.70 6.48 -11.04
C LEU A 289 -18.95 6.04 -10.26
N GLY A 290 -19.02 6.38 -8.98
CA GLY A 290 -20.10 6.02 -8.06
C GLY A 290 -20.27 7.10 -6.98
N PRO A 291 -20.78 6.73 -5.79
CA PRO A 291 -20.95 7.67 -4.68
C PRO A 291 -19.66 8.42 -4.35
N SER A 292 -19.79 9.69 -4.03
CA SER A 292 -18.71 10.50 -3.50
C SER A 292 -18.40 10.14 -2.04
N THR A 293 -17.27 10.60 -1.52
CA THR A 293 -16.90 10.45 -0.11
C THR A 293 -17.82 11.20 0.86
N ASN A 294 -18.73 12.05 0.36
CA ASN A 294 -19.82 12.65 1.16
C ASN A 294 -21.08 11.77 1.21
N GLU A 295 -21.24 10.83 0.27
CA GLU A 295 -22.41 9.96 0.17
C GLU A 295 -22.13 8.55 0.71
N GLU A 296 -20.86 8.15 0.72
CA GLU A 296 -20.40 6.86 1.23
C GLU A 296 -18.99 6.99 1.82
N VAL A 297 -18.84 6.64 3.10
CA VAL A 297 -17.51 6.67 3.73
C VAL A 297 -16.56 5.63 3.12
N THR A 298 -15.27 5.90 3.18
CA THR A 298 -14.23 4.94 2.77
C THR A 298 -13.39 4.51 3.97
N PHE A 299 -13.28 3.21 4.20
CA PHE A 299 -12.38 2.66 5.21
C PHE A 299 -10.98 2.54 4.64
N LEU A 300 -10.02 3.23 5.25
CA LEU A 300 -8.62 3.16 4.83
C LEU A 300 -7.95 1.91 5.41
N ALA A 301 -7.16 1.24 4.57
CA ALA A 301 -6.38 0.10 5.00
C ALA A 301 -5.33 0.52 6.05
N PRO A 302 -4.89 -0.37 6.96
CA PRO A 302 -3.96 0.03 8.02
C PRO A 302 -2.59 0.51 7.52
N LEU A 303 -2.18 0.04 6.33
CA LEU A 303 -0.90 0.38 5.71
C LEU A 303 -1.05 1.43 4.60
N GLU A 304 -2.19 2.10 4.55
CA GLU A 304 -2.52 3.07 3.51
C GLU A 304 -1.51 4.23 3.48
N MET A 305 -1.02 4.59 2.27
CA MET A 305 0.10 5.53 2.12
C MET A 305 -0.25 6.95 2.56
N VAL A 306 -1.54 7.30 2.57
CA VAL A 306 -2.01 8.63 2.98
C VAL A 306 -2.04 8.82 4.50
N SER A 307 -2.13 7.74 5.28
CA SER A 307 -2.40 7.80 6.72
C SER A 307 -1.35 7.08 7.58
N ALA A 308 -0.71 6.03 7.06
CA ALA A 308 0.30 5.28 7.78
C ALA A 308 1.59 6.08 8.03
N ARG A 309 2.45 5.55 8.92
CA ARG A 309 3.82 6.06 9.16
C ARG A 309 3.87 7.52 9.60
N GLY A 310 2.91 7.92 10.44
CA GLY A 310 2.80 9.27 11.01
C GLY A 310 2.19 10.30 10.06
N ARG A 311 1.87 9.93 8.81
CA ARG A 311 1.35 10.87 7.82
C ARG A 311 -0.05 11.39 8.17
N ALA A 312 -0.86 10.56 8.83
CA ALA A 312 -2.19 10.96 9.27
C ALA A 312 -2.18 12.22 10.16
N LYS A 313 -1.21 12.32 11.09
CA LYS A 313 -1.08 13.48 11.98
C LYS A 313 -0.72 14.75 11.22
N VAL A 314 0.16 14.63 10.22
CA VAL A 314 0.63 15.79 9.42
C VAL A 314 -0.47 16.32 8.50
N VAL A 315 -1.24 15.43 7.88
CA VAL A 315 -2.21 15.79 6.84
C VAL A 315 -3.60 16.09 7.41
N PHE A 316 -4.03 15.31 8.40
CA PHE A 316 -5.41 15.32 8.92
C PHE A 316 -5.49 15.71 10.39
N ASP A 317 -4.37 16.03 11.04
CA ASP A 317 -4.31 16.16 12.51
C ASP A 317 -4.77 14.91 13.28
N PHE A 318 -4.75 13.77 12.61
CA PHE A 318 -5.35 12.53 13.08
C PHE A 318 -4.30 11.60 13.68
N GLU A 319 -4.40 11.30 14.97
CA GLU A 319 -3.49 10.38 15.64
C GLU A 319 -3.79 8.93 15.26
N TYR A 320 -2.88 8.32 14.50
CA TYR A 320 -3.01 6.95 14.04
C TYR A 320 -1.70 6.20 14.11
N LEU A 321 -1.75 5.06 14.80
CA LEU A 321 -0.66 4.10 14.87
C LEU A 321 -1.25 2.71 14.65
N TRP A 322 -0.55 1.90 13.87
CA TRP A 322 -0.94 0.51 13.65
C TRP A 322 -0.53 -0.33 14.87
N GLU A 323 -1.49 -0.67 15.72
CA GLU A 323 -1.23 -1.27 17.05
C GLU A 323 -1.21 -2.80 17.07
N VAL A 324 -1.13 -3.43 15.89
CA VAL A 324 -1.17 -4.89 15.74
C VAL A 324 -0.06 -5.61 16.53
N TYR A 325 1.10 -4.96 16.67
CA TYR A 325 2.25 -5.48 17.41
C TYR A 325 2.23 -5.14 18.90
N LYS A 326 1.31 -4.26 19.35
CA LYS A 326 1.18 -3.95 20.77
C LYS A 326 0.45 -5.08 21.50
N PRO A 327 0.89 -5.45 22.72
CA PRO A 327 0.08 -6.25 23.64
C PRO A 327 -1.30 -5.62 23.85
N LEU A 328 -2.32 -6.45 24.07
CA LEU A 328 -3.71 -6.00 24.14
C LEU A 328 -3.92 -4.82 25.11
N HIS A 329 -3.31 -4.88 26.31
CA HIS A 329 -3.43 -3.86 27.34
C HIS A 329 -2.72 -2.53 27.02
N GLN A 330 -1.89 -2.47 25.96
CA GLN A 330 -1.19 -1.26 25.51
C GLN A 330 -1.84 -0.63 24.28
N ARG A 331 -2.91 -1.25 23.75
CA ARG A 331 -3.64 -0.72 22.59
C ARG A 331 -4.54 0.42 23.06
N ARG A 332 -4.47 1.54 22.34
CA ARG A 332 -5.36 2.69 22.55
C ARG A 332 -6.66 2.52 21.78
N TRP A 333 -6.58 2.00 20.56
CA TRP A 333 -7.71 1.88 19.66
C TRP A 333 -8.13 0.42 19.53
N GLY A 334 -7.33 -0.41 18.88
CA GLY A 334 -7.77 -1.76 18.51
C GLY A 334 -6.70 -2.56 17.82
N TYR A 335 -7.03 -3.79 17.44
CA TYR A 335 -6.05 -4.68 16.80
C TYR A 335 -5.82 -4.34 15.33
N TYR A 336 -6.90 -4.07 14.59
CA TYR A 336 -6.89 -3.85 13.14
C TYR A 336 -7.69 -2.61 12.75
N THR A 337 -7.48 -1.53 13.50
CA THR A 337 -8.21 -0.27 13.37
C THR A 337 -8.07 0.36 11.98
N LEU A 338 -9.19 0.66 11.34
CA LEU A 338 -9.30 1.33 10.05
C LEU A 338 -9.74 2.80 10.26
N PRO A 339 -9.00 3.80 9.74
CA PRO A 339 -9.48 5.17 9.63
C PRO A 339 -10.70 5.27 8.69
N ILE A 340 -11.61 6.20 8.97
CA ILE A 340 -12.82 6.46 8.18
C ILE A 340 -12.67 7.80 7.46
N LEU A 341 -12.59 7.76 6.13
CA LEU A 341 -12.60 8.93 5.26
C LEU A 341 -14.05 9.34 4.96
N TYR A 342 -14.39 10.60 5.26
CA TYR A 342 -15.65 11.25 4.91
C TYR A 342 -15.39 12.65 4.36
N GLY A 343 -16.01 12.99 3.23
CA GLY A 343 -15.64 14.20 2.49
C GLY A 343 -14.16 14.14 2.11
N ASP A 344 -13.35 15.07 2.61
CA ASP A 344 -11.90 15.05 2.42
C ASP A 344 -11.12 14.69 3.69
N ASP A 345 -11.75 14.34 4.82
CA ASP A 345 -11.09 14.21 6.13
C ASP A 345 -11.21 12.82 6.79
N LEU A 346 -10.30 12.52 7.73
CA LEU A 346 -10.37 11.33 8.59
C LEU A 346 -11.16 11.64 9.85
N VAL A 347 -12.45 11.32 9.84
CA VAL A 347 -13.39 11.76 10.89
C VAL A 347 -13.60 10.73 12.01
N ALA A 348 -13.14 9.49 11.81
CA ALA A 348 -13.36 8.41 12.76
C ALA A 348 -12.40 7.23 12.58
N ARG A 349 -12.47 6.28 13.52
CA ARG A 349 -11.80 4.98 13.53
C ARG A 349 -12.81 3.87 13.80
N LEU A 350 -12.64 2.71 13.18
CA LEU A 350 -13.34 1.48 13.54
C LEU A 350 -12.39 0.29 13.66
N ASP A 351 -12.60 -0.62 14.61
CA ASP A 351 -11.86 -1.89 14.73
C ASP A 351 -12.78 -3.05 14.32
N PRO A 352 -12.65 -3.60 13.09
CA PRO A 352 -13.54 -4.62 12.58
C PRO A 352 -13.00 -6.04 12.84
N LYS A 353 -13.92 -6.98 13.09
CA LYS A 353 -13.62 -8.41 13.11
C LYS A 353 -14.73 -9.18 12.41
N LEU A 354 -14.38 -10.01 11.43
CA LEU A 354 -15.32 -10.92 10.80
C LEU A 354 -15.34 -12.26 11.54
N ASP A 355 -16.46 -12.57 12.19
CA ASP A 355 -16.76 -13.94 12.60
C ASP A 355 -17.31 -14.71 11.39
N ARG A 356 -16.47 -15.60 10.85
CA ARG A 356 -16.79 -16.39 9.66
C ARG A 356 -17.76 -17.53 9.93
N GLN A 357 -17.90 -17.97 11.20
CA GLN A 357 -18.84 -19.04 11.56
C GLN A 357 -20.26 -18.50 11.54
N THR A 358 -20.49 -17.35 12.17
CA THR A 358 -21.82 -16.71 12.21
C THR A 358 -22.09 -15.82 10.99
N GLY A 359 -21.04 -15.42 10.26
CA GLY A 359 -21.13 -14.44 9.19
C GLY A 359 -21.35 -13.02 9.72
N THR A 360 -20.90 -12.71 10.94
CA THR A 360 -21.12 -11.40 11.57
C THR A 360 -19.86 -10.53 11.47
N LEU A 361 -20.01 -9.33 10.92
CA LEU A 361 -19.01 -8.27 11.01
C LEU A 361 -19.20 -7.54 12.34
N HIS A 362 -18.34 -7.83 13.32
CA HIS A 362 -18.32 -7.13 14.60
C HIS A 362 -17.52 -5.83 14.48
N ILE A 363 -18.14 -4.73 14.88
CA ILE A 363 -17.42 -3.49 15.19
C ILE A 363 -17.02 -3.59 16.67
N LEU A 364 -15.76 -3.92 16.94
CA LEU A 364 -15.24 -4.10 18.30
C LEU A 364 -14.98 -2.77 19.00
N GLY A 365 -14.71 -1.72 18.21
CA GLY A 365 -14.58 -0.36 18.71
C GLY A 365 -14.82 0.66 17.62
N PHE A 366 -15.26 1.84 18.05
CA PHE A 366 -15.60 2.98 17.19
C PHE A 366 -15.30 4.28 17.92
N TRP A 367 -14.53 5.17 17.29
CA TRP A 367 -14.09 6.44 17.86
C TRP A 367 -14.29 7.54 16.84
N LEU A 368 -15.11 8.53 17.19
CA LEU A 368 -15.27 9.77 16.42
C LEU A 368 -14.20 10.76 16.85
N GLU A 369 -13.67 11.52 15.90
CA GLU A 369 -12.93 12.73 16.23
C GLU A 369 -13.88 13.79 16.79
N ASP A 370 -13.34 14.72 17.58
CA ASP A 370 -14.16 15.73 18.27
C ASP A 370 -14.90 16.63 17.29
N ASP A 371 -14.24 16.96 16.18
CA ASP A 371 -14.72 17.77 15.05
C ASP A 371 -15.46 16.95 13.98
N ALA A 372 -15.65 15.65 14.18
CA ALA A 372 -16.40 14.81 13.26
C ALA A 372 -17.85 15.32 13.10
N PRO A 373 -18.41 15.32 11.87
CA PRO A 373 -19.82 15.59 11.66
C PRO A 373 -20.72 14.64 12.45
N LYS A 374 -21.80 15.16 13.02
CA LYS A 374 -22.76 14.41 13.86
C LYS A 374 -24.20 14.53 13.32
N ASP A 375 -24.31 14.87 12.04
CA ASP A 375 -25.58 15.03 11.32
C ASP A 375 -26.04 13.72 10.66
N GLU A 376 -27.23 13.76 10.09
CA GLU A 376 -27.83 12.62 9.40
C GLU A 376 -27.09 12.27 8.10
N ALA A 377 -26.49 13.26 7.42
CA ALA A 377 -25.74 13.03 6.19
C ALA A 377 -24.54 12.11 6.45
N PHE A 378 -23.78 12.37 7.52
CA PHE A 378 -22.69 11.50 7.95
C PHE A 378 -23.19 10.12 8.38
N ALA A 379 -24.30 10.06 9.14
CA ALA A 379 -24.88 8.78 9.56
C ALA A 379 -25.29 7.90 8.36
N SER A 380 -25.87 8.52 7.33
CA SER A 380 -26.22 7.89 6.05
C SER A 380 -25.00 7.40 5.29
N ALA A 381 -23.97 8.26 5.13
CA ALA A 381 -22.74 7.88 4.46
C ALA A 381 -22.00 6.74 5.17
N LEU A 382 -22.02 6.73 6.51
CA LEU A 382 -21.47 5.64 7.32
C LEU A 382 -22.26 4.34 7.15
N ALA A 383 -23.60 4.40 7.10
CA ALA A 383 -24.44 3.24 6.83
C ALA A 383 -24.16 2.63 5.44
N ASN A 384 -24.01 3.48 4.42
CA ASN A 384 -23.67 3.07 3.05
C ASN A 384 -22.30 2.39 3.02
N GLY A 385 -21.28 3.01 3.63
CA GLY A 385 -19.93 2.46 3.66
C GLY A 385 -19.85 1.14 4.43
N LEU A 386 -20.51 1.03 5.58
CA LEU A 386 -20.59 -0.21 6.36
C LEU A 386 -21.33 -1.32 5.60
N THR A 387 -22.43 -1.01 4.95
CA THR A 387 -23.17 -1.95 4.09
C THR A 387 -22.27 -2.48 2.99
N ARG A 388 -21.60 -1.58 2.27
CA ARG A 388 -20.69 -1.96 1.18
C ARG A 388 -19.51 -2.81 1.68
N PHE A 389 -18.93 -2.46 2.82
CA PHE A 389 -17.81 -3.20 3.40
C PHE A 389 -18.23 -4.57 3.91
N ALA A 390 -19.41 -4.67 4.55
CA ALA A 390 -20.00 -5.94 4.94
C ALA A 390 -20.24 -6.86 3.74
N ASN A 391 -20.75 -6.31 2.62
CA ASN A 391 -20.94 -7.05 1.38
C ASN A 391 -19.60 -7.53 0.77
N MET A 392 -18.57 -6.68 0.77
CA MET A 392 -17.22 -7.06 0.32
C MET A 392 -16.71 -8.30 1.07
N VAL A 393 -16.91 -8.35 2.39
CA VAL A 393 -16.43 -9.43 3.25
C VAL A 393 -17.45 -10.56 3.43
N ARG A 394 -18.57 -10.50 2.69
CA ARG A 394 -19.68 -11.47 2.70
C ARG A 394 -20.30 -11.68 4.09
N ALA A 395 -20.34 -10.62 4.91
CA ALA A 395 -21.04 -10.65 6.18
C ALA A 395 -22.56 -10.67 5.95
N LYS A 396 -23.26 -11.46 6.76
CA LYS A 396 -24.73 -11.56 6.80
C LYS A 396 -25.34 -10.63 7.84
N LYS A 397 -24.55 -10.14 8.79
CA LYS A 397 -24.96 -9.22 9.87
C LYS A 397 -23.82 -8.26 10.18
N VAL A 398 -24.16 -7.04 10.59
CA VAL A 398 -23.22 -6.10 11.21
C VAL A 398 -23.62 -5.87 12.66
N ASP A 399 -22.70 -6.13 13.58
CA ASP A 399 -22.87 -5.83 14.99
C ASP A 399 -22.24 -4.47 15.30
N VAL A 400 -23.10 -3.48 15.51
CA VAL A 400 -22.75 -2.09 15.84
C VAL A 400 -22.89 -1.78 17.34
N SER A 401 -22.94 -2.80 18.20
CA SER A 401 -23.14 -2.63 19.65
C SER A 401 -22.11 -1.70 20.30
N ALA A 402 -20.85 -1.74 19.84
CA ALA A 402 -19.74 -0.92 20.34
C ALA A 402 -19.83 0.58 19.97
N ILE A 403 -20.74 0.97 19.06
CA ILE A 403 -20.93 2.39 18.69
C ILE A 403 -21.66 3.10 19.84
N LYS A 404 -20.93 3.93 20.58
CA LYS A 404 -21.43 4.58 21.80
C LYS A 404 -22.52 5.63 21.55
N PRO A 405 -22.44 6.52 20.53
CA PRO A 405 -23.49 7.51 20.31
C PRO A 405 -24.82 6.82 19.95
N LEU A 406 -25.80 6.89 20.86
CA LEU A 406 -27.03 6.11 20.77
C LEU A 406 -27.85 6.42 19.51
N LYS A 407 -27.95 7.69 19.13
CA LYS A 407 -28.66 8.13 17.91
C LYS A 407 -28.01 7.54 16.65
N LEU A 408 -26.68 7.63 16.55
CA LEU A 408 -25.93 7.05 15.43
C LEU A 408 -26.10 5.53 15.39
N ARG A 409 -25.95 4.84 16.52
CA ARG A 409 -26.13 3.38 16.59
C ARG A 409 -27.53 2.95 16.18
N ALA A 410 -28.56 3.65 16.63
CA ALA A 410 -29.95 3.38 16.25
C ALA A 410 -30.16 3.58 14.75
N TYR A 411 -29.63 4.67 14.19
CA TYR A 411 -29.68 4.95 12.76
C TYR A 411 -29.01 3.84 11.94
N LEU A 412 -27.80 3.43 12.33
CA LEU A 412 -27.07 2.36 11.63
C LEU A 412 -27.79 1.01 11.70
N LYS A 413 -28.38 0.66 12.84
CA LYS A 413 -29.21 -0.56 12.97
C LYS A 413 -30.40 -0.57 12.02
N ALA A 414 -30.99 0.59 11.76
CA ALA A 414 -32.16 0.72 10.88
C ALA A 414 -31.79 0.78 9.38
N ASN A 415 -30.57 1.25 9.04
CA ASN A 415 -30.22 1.61 7.66
C ASN A 415 -29.12 0.75 7.02
N ILE A 416 -28.42 -0.12 7.76
CA ILE A 416 -27.53 -1.11 7.14
C ILE A 416 -28.37 -2.23 6.49
N ARG A 417 -28.21 -2.43 5.18
CA ARG A 417 -29.00 -3.41 4.38
C ARG A 417 -28.07 -4.42 3.70
N LEU A 418 -28.06 -5.66 4.19
CA LEU A 418 -27.19 -6.74 3.68
C LEU A 418 -27.91 -7.68 2.73
#